data_AF-A0A013TKI3-F1
#
_entry.id   AF-A0A013TKI3-F1
#
_cell.length_a   1.000
_cell.length_b   1.000
_cell.length_c   1.000
_cell.angle_alpha   90.00
_cell.angle_beta   90.00
_cell.angle_gamma   90.00
#
_symmetry.space_group_name_H-M   'P 1'
#
loop_
_entity.id
_entity.type
_entity.pdbx_description
1 polymer ?
#
loop_
_entity_poly.entity_id
_entity_poly.type
_entity_poly.pdbx_seq_one_letter_code
_entity_poly.pdbx_strand_id
1 'polypeptide(L)'
;MGAINGIAINTAHELSHKHDRIDHILSHLALVPTGYNHFRIEHPYGHHKRAATPEDPASSRMGETFYEFWPRTVVGSFKSAIEIEKNRLKRKGKEFWSTDNELLQGWGMSAAFHASMVGIFGKSTIPYLATQAFYGISLFEIINYIEHYGLLRQKKENGQYERTMPEHSWNNNNVVTNLFLYQLQRHSDHHAYPTRPFQALRHFDEAPELPSGYASMLLPALIPSLWFKMMDKRVFDHYKGDLNKANISPKRRAKIFKKFGVVDKSLESTSTE
;
A
#
# COMPACT_ATOMS: atom_id res chain seq x y z
N MET A 1 18.88 -12.52 0.59
CA MET A 1 17.62 -13.13 0.08
C MET A 1 16.42 -12.19 0.26
N GLY A 2 15.99 -11.85 1.49
CA GLY A 2 14.81 -10.99 1.70
C GLY A 2 14.88 -9.56 1.14
N ALA A 3 16.04 -8.89 1.23
CA ALA A 3 16.22 -7.54 0.67
C ALA A 3 16.11 -7.49 -0.86
N ILE A 4 16.52 -8.57 -1.55
CA ILE A 4 16.39 -8.70 -3.01
C ILE A 4 14.90 -8.77 -3.39
N ASN A 5 14.06 -9.38 -2.55
CA ASN A 5 12.62 -9.43 -2.79
C ASN A 5 11.94 -8.07 -2.60
N GLY A 6 12.44 -7.20 -1.72
CA GLY A 6 11.96 -5.81 -1.64
C GLY A 6 12.19 -5.07 -2.95
N ILE A 7 13.39 -5.22 -3.53
CA ILE A 7 13.71 -4.68 -4.86
C ILE A 7 12.81 -5.33 -5.94
N ALA A 8 12.60 -6.63 -5.87
CA ALA A 8 11.75 -7.35 -6.83
C ALA A 8 10.27 -6.92 -6.76
N ILE A 9 9.72 -6.69 -5.57
CA ILE A 9 8.35 -6.17 -5.41
C ILE A 9 8.23 -4.76 -5.98
N ASN A 10 9.24 -3.90 -5.78
CA ASN A 10 9.24 -2.57 -6.40
C ASN A 10 9.36 -2.65 -7.94
N THR A 11 10.18 -3.56 -8.46
CA THR A 11 10.20 -3.82 -9.91
C THR A 11 8.83 -4.30 -10.39
N ALA A 12 8.19 -5.21 -9.66
CA ALA A 12 6.85 -5.70 -9.98
C ALA A 12 5.80 -4.60 -9.97
N HIS A 13 5.91 -3.69 -9.00
CA HIS A 13 5.08 -2.50 -8.88
C HIS A 13 5.16 -1.64 -10.14
N GLU A 14 6.36 -1.27 -10.57
CA GLU A 14 6.55 -0.45 -11.79
C GLU A 14 6.02 -1.14 -13.04
N LEU A 15 6.29 -2.44 -13.18
CA LEU A 15 5.85 -3.24 -14.33
C LEU A 15 4.33 -3.47 -14.34
N SER A 16 3.68 -3.45 -13.17
CA SER A 16 2.23 -3.65 -13.06
C SER A 16 1.41 -2.50 -13.65
N HIS A 17 2.00 -1.31 -13.77
CA HIS A 17 1.38 -0.10 -14.32
C HIS A 17 1.56 0.05 -15.84
N LYS A 18 2.39 -0.79 -16.46
CA LYS A 18 2.63 -0.74 -17.90
C LYS A 18 1.48 -1.38 -18.66
N HIS A 19 1.34 -1.05 -19.95
CA HIS A 19 0.24 -1.56 -20.76
C HIS A 19 0.58 -2.90 -21.43
N ASP A 20 1.87 -3.19 -21.61
CA ASP A 20 2.31 -4.33 -22.39
C ASP A 20 2.19 -5.65 -21.62
N ARG A 21 1.78 -6.70 -22.34
CA ARG A 21 1.60 -8.03 -21.74
C ARG A 21 2.91 -8.61 -21.17
N ILE A 22 4.04 -8.29 -21.78
CA ILE A 22 5.35 -8.74 -21.31
C ILE A 22 5.65 -8.14 -19.92
N ASP A 23 5.38 -6.86 -19.72
CA ASP A 23 5.58 -6.19 -18.43
C ASP A 23 4.72 -6.83 -17.34
N HIS A 24 3.46 -7.18 -17.63
CA HIS A 24 2.62 -7.91 -16.68
C HIS A 24 3.16 -9.29 -16.31
N ILE A 25 3.71 -10.03 -17.29
CA ILE A 25 4.35 -11.32 -17.03
C ILE A 25 5.58 -11.13 -16.15
N LEU A 26 6.43 -10.15 -16.47
CA LEU A 26 7.62 -9.83 -15.67
C LEU A 26 7.25 -9.36 -14.26
N SER A 27 6.16 -8.61 -14.09
CA SER A 27 5.60 -8.23 -12.79
C SER A 27 5.23 -9.47 -11.97
N HIS A 28 4.52 -10.44 -12.59
CA HIS A 28 4.21 -11.70 -11.93
C HIS A 28 5.46 -12.50 -11.56
N LEU A 29 6.43 -12.63 -12.47
CA LEU A 29 7.68 -13.36 -12.21
C LEU A 29 8.49 -12.74 -11.06
N ALA A 30 8.49 -11.42 -10.94
CA ALA A 30 9.14 -10.73 -9.82
C ALA A 30 8.45 -10.99 -8.46
N LEU A 31 7.14 -11.29 -8.47
CA LEU A 31 6.36 -11.62 -7.26
C LEU A 31 6.36 -13.12 -6.92
N VAL A 32 6.78 -13.99 -7.85
CA VAL A 32 6.78 -15.45 -7.68
C VAL A 32 7.47 -15.90 -6.38
N PRO A 33 8.67 -15.39 -6.03
CA PRO A 33 9.35 -15.81 -4.80
C PRO A 33 8.58 -15.46 -3.53
N THR A 34 7.84 -14.36 -3.48
CA THR A 34 7.09 -13.97 -2.29
C THR A 34 5.69 -14.58 -2.25
N GLY A 35 5.20 -15.13 -3.37
CA GLY A 35 3.83 -15.62 -3.48
C GLY A 35 2.77 -14.51 -3.46
N TYR A 36 3.19 -13.24 -3.52
CA TYR A 36 2.31 -12.07 -3.41
C TYR A 36 1.75 -11.64 -4.78
N ASN A 37 1.58 -12.58 -5.73
CA ASN A 37 1.22 -12.31 -7.12
C ASN A 37 -0.11 -11.56 -7.32
N HIS A 38 -1.02 -11.61 -6.34
CA HIS A 38 -2.27 -10.85 -6.40
C HIS A 38 -2.05 -9.34 -6.40
N PHE A 39 -0.90 -8.87 -5.88
CA PHE A 39 -0.48 -7.47 -5.89
C PHE A 39 -0.48 -6.85 -7.28
N ARG A 40 -0.08 -7.59 -8.33
CA ARG A 40 -0.10 -7.09 -9.71
C ARG A 40 -1.49 -6.62 -10.15
N ILE A 41 -2.55 -7.22 -9.63
CA ILE A 41 -3.94 -6.83 -9.93
C ILE A 41 -4.43 -5.81 -8.90
N GLU A 42 -4.18 -6.10 -7.62
CA GLU A 42 -4.67 -5.29 -6.52
C GLU A 42 -4.16 -3.86 -6.59
N HIS A 43 -2.87 -3.67 -6.82
CA HIS A 43 -2.24 -2.39 -6.68
C HIS A 43 -2.69 -1.36 -7.73
N PRO A 44 -2.59 -1.64 -9.05
CA PRO A 44 -3.01 -0.66 -10.07
C PRO A 44 -4.52 -0.44 -10.11
N TYR A 45 -5.33 -1.51 -9.91
CA TYR A 45 -6.79 -1.43 -10.11
C TYR A 45 -7.57 -1.25 -8.80
N GLY A 46 -6.94 -1.47 -7.66
CA GLY A 46 -7.49 -1.39 -6.32
C GLY A 46 -6.88 -0.24 -5.54
N HIS A 47 -5.69 -0.43 -4.97
CA HIS A 47 -5.02 0.57 -4.13
C HIS A 47 -4.89 1.92 -4.83
N HIS A 48 -4.29 2.01 -6.03
CA HIS A 48 -4.17 3.30 -6.74
C HIS A 48 -5.51 4.01 -6.99
N LYS A 49 -6.57 3.23 -7.25
CA LYS A 49 -7.92 3.76 -7.46
C LYS A 49 -8.53 4.30 -6.16
N ARG A 50 -8.27 3.63 -5.04
CA ARG A 50 -8.86 3.90 -3.72
C ARG A 50 -7.89 4.51 -2.72
N ALA A 51 -6.68 4.87 -3.13
CA ALA A 51 -5.64 5.38 -2.24
C ALA A 51 -6.17 6.57 -1.44
N ALA A 52 -5.83 6.61 -0.15
CA ALA A 52 -6.37 7.54 0.84
C ALA A 52 -7.91 7.52 0.95
N THR A 53 -8.55 6.35 0.83
CA THR A 53 -9.98 6.19 1.19
C THR A 53 -10.18 5.09 2.23
N PRO A 54 -11.30 5.08 2.99
CA PRO A 54 -11.56 4.05 4.00
C PRO A 54 -11.67 2.62 3.43
N GLU A 55 -12.01 2.49 2.15
CA GLU A 55 -12.14 1.21 1.44
C GLU A 55 -10.80 0.66 0.95
N ASP A 56 -9.72 1.44 1.01
CA ASP A 56 -8.39 0.98 0.64
C ASP A 56 -7.69 0.26 1.82
N PRO A 57 -7.41 -1.04 1.69
CA PRO A 57 -6.74 -1.79 2.74
C PRO A 57 -5.30 -1.32 2.98
N ALA A 58 -4.64 -0.74 1.98
CA ALA A 58 -3.26 -0.24 2.08
C ALA A 58 -3.15 1.22 2.58
N SER A 59 -4.28 1.91 2.80
CA SER A 59 -4.30 3.23 3.46
C SER A 59 -4.30 3.07 4.98
N SER A 60 -3.20 3.45 5.63
CA SER A 60 -3.03 3.34 7.09
C SER A 60 -3.71 4.49 7.83
N ARG A 61 -4.20 4.21 9.03
CA ARG A 61 -4.98 5.18 9.82
C ARG A 61 -4.11 5.84 10.88
N MET A 62 -4.34 7.11 11.16
CA MET A 62 -3.75 7.79 12.31
C MET A 62 -4.15 7.06 13.60
N GLY A 63 -3.15 6.75 14.42
CA GLY A 63 -3.25 5.89 15.59
C GLY A 63 -3.28 4.39 15.33
N GLU A 64 -3.37 3.88 14.11
CA GLU A 64 -3.23 2.43 13.84
C GLU A 64 -1.78 2.01 14.00
N THR A 65 -1.49 0.87 14.64
CA THR A 65 -0.12 0.34 14.70
C THR A 65 0.19 -0.46 13.43
N PHE A 66 1.47 -0.60 13.08
CA PHE A 66 1.86 -1.49 11.97
C PHE A 66 1.34 -2.93 12.16
N TYR A 67 1.28 -3.42 13.39
CA TYR A 67 0.80 -4.77 13.70
C TYR A 67 -0.72 -4.93 13.50
N GLU A 68 -1.49 -3.86 13.60
CA GLU A 68 -2.93 -3.85 13.26
C GLU A 68 -3.12 -3.66 11.75
N PHE A 69 -2.28 -2.83 11.13
CA PHE A 69 -2.28 -2.55 9.70
C PHE A 69 -1.92 -3.79 8.88
N TRP A 70 -0.82 -4.47 9.21
CA TRP A 70 -0.25 -5.57 8.41
C TRP A 70 -1.26 -6.68 8.06
N PRO A 71 -2.02 -7.28 9.01
CA PRO A 71 -3.01 -8.28 8.65
C PRO A 71 -4.21 -7.67 7.90
N ARG A 72 -4.56 -6.40 8.16
CA ARG A 72 -5.64 -5.71 7.46
C ARG A 72 -5.31 -5.45 6.00
N THR A 73 -4.10 -4.97 5.71
CA THR A 73 -3.64 -4.75 4.34
C THR A 73 -3.51 -6.07 3.60
N VAL A 74 -2.79 -7.07 4.14
CA VAL A 74 -2.55 -8.35 3.45
C VAL A 74 -3.86 -9.09 3.11
N VAL A 75 -4.77 -9.23 4.08
CA VAL A 75 -6.05 -9.92 3.85
C VAL A 75 -6.99 -9.08 2.99
N GLY A 76 -7.02 -7.77 3.21
CA GLY A 76 -7.85 -6.84 2.45
C GLY A 76 -7.46 -6.78 0.98
N SER A 77 -6.17 -6.66 0.70
CA SER A 77 -5.58 -6.65 -0.64
C SER A 77 -5.84 -7.98 -1.36
N PHE A 78 -5.70 -9.12 -0.70
CA PHE A 78 -6.05 -10.41 -1.29
C PHE A 78 -7.53 -10.48 -1.72
N LYS A 79 -8.47 -10.05 -0.85
CA LYS A 79 -9.90 -10.02 -1.15
C LYS A 79 -10.23 -9.02 -2.29
N SER A 80 -9.64 -7.83 -2.22
CA SER A 80 -9.74 -6.78 -3.24
C SER A 80 -9.32 -7.30 -4.62
N ALA A 81 -8.19 -7.98 -4.70
CA ALA A 81 -7.69 -8.56 -5.94
C ALA A 81 -8.66 -9.58 -6.55
N ILE A 82 -9.23 -10.46 -5.72
CA ILE A 82 -10.25 -11.44 -6.17
C ILE A 82 -11.48 -10.73 -6.72
N GLU A 83 -11.97 -9.69 -6.04
CA GLU A 83 -13.14 -8.95 -6.49
C GLU A 83 -12.89 -8.23 -7.83
N ILE A 84 -11.74 -7.55 -7.94
CA ILE A 84 -11.31 -6.88 -9.17
C ILE A 84 -11.26 -7.88 -10.33
N GLU A 85 -10.65 -9.04 -10.11
CA GLU A 85 -10.47 -10.05 -11.14
C GLU A 85 -11.78 -10.73 -11.54
N LYS A 86 -12.65 -11.05 -10.58
CA LYS A 86 -14.00 -11.54 -10.85
C LYS A 86 -14.79 -10.55 -11.71
N ASN A 87 -14.72 -9.25 -11.39
CA ASN A 87 -15.39 -8.22 -12.17
C ASN A 87 -14.82 -8.09 -13.59
N ARG A 88 -13.50 -8.21 -13.76
CA ARG A 88 -12.85 -8.21 -15.08
C ARG A 88 -13.30 -9.41 -15.92
N LEU A 89 -13.32 -10.60 -15.35
CA LEU A 89 -13.74 -11.84 -16.02
C LEU A 89 -15.23 -11.81 -16.38
N LYS A 90 -16.10 -11.32 -15.48
CA LYS A 90 -17.53 -11.15 -15.73
C LYS A 90 -17.79 -10.24 -16.93
N ARG A 91 -17.06 -9.11 -17.05
CA ARG A 91 -17.14 -8.22 -18.24
C ARG A 91 -16.72 -8.91 -19.54
N LYS A 92 -15.95 -10.00 -19.47
CA LYS A 92 -15.54 -10.83 -20.61
C LYS A 92 -16.42 -12.07 -20.80
N GLY A 93 -17.49 -12.24 -20.02
CA GLY A 93 -18.34 -13.43 -20.06
C GLY A 93 -17.64 -14.71 -19.57
N LYS A 94 -16.61 -14.59 -18.72
CA LYS A 94 -15.82 -15.71 -18.22
C LYS A 94 -16.03 -15.93 -16.72
N GLU A 95 -15.91 -17.18 -16.29
CA GLU A 95 -15.95 -17.55 -14.88
C GLU A 95 -14.57 -17.39 -14.21
N PHE A 96 -14.56 -17.45 -12.87
CA PHE A 96 -13.33 -17.34 -12.08
C PHE A 96 -12.33 -18.46 -12.42
N TRP A 97 -12.80 -19.70 -12.60
CA TRP A 97 -11.95 -20.81 -13.00
C TRP A 97 -11.80 -20.83 -14.53
N SER A 98 -10.99 -19.91 -15.04
CA SER A 98 -10.67 -19.82 -16.47
C SER A 98 -9.18 -19.63 -16.67
N THR A 99 -8.68 -20.04 -17.84
CA THR A 99 -7.29 -19.81 -18.24
C THR A 99 -6.98 -18.32 -18.41
N ASP A 100 -8.00 -17.48 -18.57
CA ASP A 100 -7.86 -16.02 -18.59
C ASP A 100 -7.70 -15.38 -17.22
N ASN A 101 -7.92 -16.13 -16.13
CA ASN A 101 -7.79 -15.60 -14.78
C ASN A 101 -6.31 -15.38 -14.43
N GLU A 102 -5.95 -14.12 -14.30
CA GLU A 102 -4.58 -13.69 -14.08
C GLU A 102 -4.11 -13.98 -12.65
N LEU A 103 -5.03 -14.03 -11.66
CA LEU A 103 -4.69 -14.52 -10.32
C LEU A 103 -4.30 -15.99 -10.34
N LEU A 104 -5.06 -16.83 -11.05
CA LEU A 104 -4.75 -18.26 -11.14
C LEU A 104 -3.43 -18.49 -11.87
N GLN A 105 -3.15 -17.73 -12.93
CA GLN A 105 -1.86 -17.77 -13.61
C GLN A 105 -0.73 -17.39 -12.64
N GLY A 106 -0.85 -16.25 -11.96
CA GLY A 106 0.17 -15.76 -11.02
C GLY A 106 0.41 -16.71 -9.84
N TRP A 107 -0.66 -17.19 -9.19
CA TRP A 107 -0.54 -18.17 -8.09
C TRP A 107 0.00 -19.51 -8.58
N GLY A 108 -0.36 -19.94 -9.79
CA GLY A 108 0.22 -21.11 -10.44
C GLY A 108 1.73 -20.98 -10.63
N MET A 109 2.21 -19.81 -11.08
CA MET A 109 3.65 -19.53 -11.20
C MET A 109 4.35 -19.59 -9.84
N SER A 110 3.77 -18.97 -8.79
CA SER A 110 4.34 -19.04 -7.43
C SER A 110 4.37 -20.47 -6.91
N ALA A 111 3.29 -21.23 -7.09
CA ALA A 111 3.19 -22.61 -6.65
C ALA A 111 4.23 -23.50 -7.35
N ALA A 112 4.39 -23.34 -8.67
CA ALA A 112 5.40 -24.06 -9.45
C ALA A 112 6.81 -23.76 -8.93
N PHE A 113 7.15 -22.48 -8.72
CA PHE A 113 8.45 -22.10 -8.18
C PHE A 113 8.72 -22.72 -6.80
N HIS A 114 7.78 -22.57 -5.86
CA HIS A 114 7.96 -23.11 -4.51
C HIS A 114 8.05 -24.64 -4.52
N ALA A 115 7.23 -25.32 -5.33
CA ALA A 115 7.29 -26.76 -5.51
C ALA A 115 8.64 -27.20 -6.11
N SER A 116 9.17 -26.49 -7.11
CA SER A 116 10.50 -26.76 -7.67
C SER A 116 11.61 -26.57 -6.64
N MET A 117 11.57 -25.51 -5.84
CA MET A 117 12.57 -25.27 -4.79
C MET A 117 12.53 -26.38 -3.73
N VAL A 118 11.34 -26.80 -3.29
CA VAL A 118 11.21 -27.91 -2.33
C VAL A 118 11.59 -29.25 -2.95
N GLY A 119 11.30 -29.47 -4.24
CA GLY A 119 11.67 -30.70 -4.95
C GLY A 119 13.18 -30.85 -5.15
N ILE A 120 13.88 -29.76 -5.46
CA ILE A 120 15.33 -29.76 -5.72
C ILE A 120 16.13 -29.75 -4.41
N PHE A 121 15.75 -28.91 -3.45
CA PHE A 121 16.53 -28.66 -2.23
C PHE A 121 15.96 -29.33 -0.97
N GLY A 122 14.83 -30.04 -1.10
CA GLY A 122 14.18 -30.74 -0.01
C GLY A 122 13.30 -29.85 0.90
N LYS A 123 12.54 -30.51 1.77
CA LYS A 123 11.58 -29.86 2.70
C LYS A 123 12.23 -28.91 3.71
N SER A 124 13.51 -29.09 4.01
CA SER A 124 14.29 -28.18 4.86
C SER A 124 14.34 -26.74 4.32
N THR A 125 14.05 -26.54 3.03
CA THR A 125 14.01 -25.22 2.38
C THR A 125 12.75 -24.40 2.72
N ILE A 126 11.68 -25.05 3.19
CA ILE A 126 10.38 -24.40 3.44
C ILE A 126 10.48 -23.22 4.42
N PRO A 127 11.15 -23.33 5.60
CA PRO A 127 11.28 -22.19 6.51
C PRO A 127 11.98 -20.99 5.88
N TYR A 128 12.96 -21.22 5.00
CA TYR A 128 13.67 -20.15 4.30
C TYR A 128 12.77 -19.44 3.29
N LEU A 129 11.97 -20.19 2.52
CA LEU A 129 10.98 -19.65 1.59
C LEU A 129 9.90 -18.84 2.31
N ALA A 130 9.37 -19.36 3.42
CA ALA A 130 8.38 -18.66 4.22
C ALA A 130 8.96 -17.38 4.84
N THR A 131 10.19 -17.44 5.38
CA THR A 131 10.85 -16.28 6.00
C THR A 131 11.14 -15.19 4.98
N GLN A 132 11.66 -15.53 3.80
CA GLN A 132 11.94 -14.52 2.76
C GLN A 132 10.66 -13.89 2.20
N ALA A 133 9.59 -14.67 2.06
CA ALA A 133 8.30 -14.17 1.58
C ALA A 133 7.67 -13.23 2.61
N PHE A 134 7.62 -13.65 3.88
CA PHE A 134 7.14 -12.84 4.99
C PHE A 134 7.92 -11.53 5.13
N TYR A 135 9.25 -11.59 5.05
CA TYR A 135 10.10 -10.40 5.10
C TYR A 135 9.84 -9.46 3.92
N GLY A 136 9.75 -9.98 2.69
CA GLY A 136 9.50 -9.18 1.49
C GLY A 136 8.14 -8.48 1.54
N ILE A 137 7.08 -9.21 1.88
CA ILE A 137 5.72 -8.65 2.04
C ILE A 137 5.71 -7.59 3.15
N SER A 138 6.32 -7.89 4.31
CA SER A 138 6.34 -6.93 5.43
C SER A 138 7.13 -5.66 5.10
N LEU A 139 8.24 -5.79 4.38
CA LEU A 139 9.04 -4.65 3.93
C LEU A 139 8.29 -3.78 2.92
N PHE A 140 7.44 -4.36 2.08
CA PHE A 140 6.58 -3.60 1.18
C PHE A 140 5.44 -2.91 1.95
N GLU A 141 4.70 -3.66 2.76
CA GLU A 141 3.54 -3.12 3.48
C GLU A 141 3.91 -2.06 4.52
N ILE A 142 5.10 -2.12 5.13
CA ILE A 142 5.54 -1.05 6.03
C ILE A 142 5.75 0.27 5.28
N ILE A 143 6.10 0.22 3.99
CA ILE A 143 6.22 1.42 3.18
C ILE A 143 4.84 2.00 2.88
N ASN A 144 3.86 1.19 2.46
CA ASN A 144 2.45 1.63 2.35
C ASN A 144 1.94 2.25 3.66
N TYR A 145 2.26 1.60 4.79
CA TYR A 145 1.89 2.09 6.11
C TYR A 145 2.47 3.48 6.40
N ILE A 146 3.73 3.73 6.02
CA ILE A 146 4.40 5.02 6.18
C ILE A 146 3.79 6.06 5.23
N GLU A 147 3.60 5.70 3.97
CA GLU A 147 3.18 6.59 2.88
C GLU A 147 1.75 7.09 2.99
N HIS A 148 0.85 6.31 3.59
CA HIS A 148 -0.57 6.67 3.66
C HIS A 148 -1.04 7.03 5.06
N TYR A 149 -0.12 7.21 6.01
CA TYR A 149 -0.47 7.38 7.42
C TYR A 149 -1.38 8.57 7.70
N GLY A 150 -2.63 8.28 8.05
CA GLY A 150 -3.61 9.26 8.49
C GLY A 150 -4.22 10.11 7.37
N LEU A 151 -3.84 9.88 6.12
CA LEU A 151 -4.32 10.66 4.97
C LEU A 151 -5.65 10.11 4.45
N LEU A 152 -6.51 11.03 4.02
CA LEU A 152 -7.88 10.78 3.59
C LEU A 152 -8.30 11.79 2.50
N ARG A 153 -8.75 11.27 1.36
CA ARG A 153 -9.46 12.01 0.32
C ARG A 153 -10.85 12.37 0.79
N GLN A 154 -11.25 13.59 0.51
CA GLN A 154 -12.59 14.03 0.85
C GLN A 154 -13.60 13.54 -0.22
N LYS A 155 -14.86 13.45 0.19
CA LYS A 155 -15.97 13.21 -0.73
C LYS A 155 -16.50 14.55 -1.21
N LYS A 156 -16.76 14.63 -2.52
CA LYS A 156 -17.51 15.73 -3.13
C LYS A 156 -18.99 15.62 -2.74
N GLU A 157 -19.75 16.68 -3.00
CA GLU A 157 -21.21 16.73 -2.76
C GLU A 157 -21.97 15.59 -3.45
N ASN A 158 -21.46 15.10 -4.59
CA ASN A 158 -22.04 13.97 -5.33
C ASN A 158 -21.68 12.58 -4.75
N GLY A 159 -21.02 12.53 -3.59
CA GLY A 159 -20.62 11.30 -2.89
C GLY A 159 -19.37 10.61 -3.44
N GLN A 160 -18.80 11.09 -4.56
CA GLN A 160 -17.56 10.55 -5.12
C GLN A 160 -16.33 11.13 -4.42
N TYR A 161 -15.28 10.34 -4.27
CA TYR A 161 -14.00 10.82 -3.78
C TYR A 161 -13.35 11.81 -4.76
N GLU A 162 -12.67 12.82 -4.22
CA GLU A 162 -11.80 13.71 -4.98
C GLU A 162 -10.73 12.94 -5.74
N ARG A 163 -10.12 13.52 -6.78
CA ARG A 163 -9.05 12.83 -7.50
C ARG A 163 -7.86 12.58 -6.56
N THR A 164 -7.16 11.46 -6.71
CA THR A 164 -5.89 11.24 -6.02
C THR A 164 -4.88 12.30 -6.46
N MET A 165 -4.25 12.94 -5.48
CA MET A 165 -3.39 14.13 -5.65
C MET A 165 -2.16 13.94 -4.75
N PRO A 166 -1.06 14.69 -4.96
CA PRO A 166 0.15 14.53 -4.17
C PRO A 166 -0.05 14.66 -2.65
N GLU A 167 -1.05 15.42 -2.20
CA GLU A 167 -1.41 15.56 -0.78
C GLU A 167 -1.93 14.28 -0.12
N HIS A 168 -2.31 13.28 -0.93
CA HIS A 168 -2.89 12.01 -0.46
C HIS A 168 -1.84 10.91 -0.21
N SER A 169 -0.55 11.22 -0.30
CA SER A 169 0.52 10.38 0.23
C SER A 169 1.68 11.22 0.76
N TRP A 170 2.36 10.72 1.80
CA TRP A 170 3.60 11.31 2.30
C TRP A 170 4.73 11.12 1.27
N ASN A 171 5.46 12.18 1.00
CA ASN A 171 6.58 12.24 0.06
C ASN A 171 7.91 12.09 0.81
N ASN A 172 8.97 11.64 0.12
CA ASN A 172 10.30 11.49 0.73
C ASN A 172 11.42 12.00 -0.17
N ASN A 173 12.08 13.09 0.20
CA ASN A 173 13.05 13.76 -0.69
C ASN A 173 14.53 13.31 -0.57
N ASN A 174 14.84 12.14 -0.01
CA ASN A 174 16.24 11.79 0.31
C ASN A 174 17.00 10.98 -0.77
N VAL A 175 17.82 11.64 -1.59
CA VAL A 175 18.54 11.10 -2.76
C VAL A 175 19.19 9.71 -2.58
N VAL A 176 19.70 9.35 -1.40
CA VAL A 176 20.42 8.07 -1.17
C VAL A 176 19.49 6.85 -1.15
N THR A 177 18.20 7.03 -0.83
CA THR A 177 17.20 5.93 -0.86
C THR A 177 16.58 5.72 -2.26
N ASN A 178 16.84 6.62 -3.22
CA ASN A 178 16.29 6.56 -4.59
C ASN A 178 16.77 5.34 -5.39
N LEU A 179 17.99 4.86 -5.16
CA LEU A 179 18.61 3.78 -5.92
C LEU A 179 18.16 2.37 -5.46
N PHE A 180 17.81 2.20 -4.19
CA PHE A 180 17.40 0.89 -3.64
C PHE A 180 15.90 0.61 -3.73
N LEU A 181 15.07 1.65 -3.86
CA LEU A 181 13.61 1.52 -3.90
C LEU A 181 12.99 1.96 -5.24
N TYR A 182 13.77 2.12 -6.31
CA TYR A 182 13.29 2.62 -7.62
C TYR A 182 12.49 3.93 -7.52
N GLN A 183 13.02 4.92 -6.82
CA GLN A 183 12.38 6.24 -6.68
C GLN A 183 10.95 6.25 -6.07
N LEU A 184 10.62 5.27 -5.22
CA LEU A 184 9.42 5.31 -4.34
C LEU A 184 9.26 6.62 -3.55
N GLN A 185 10.31 7.42 -3.50
CA GLN A 185 10.40 8.76 -2.94
C GLN A 185 9.46 9.80 -3.52
N ARG A 186 8.99 9.62 -4.75
CA ARG A 186 8.01 10.50 -5.41
C ARG A 186 6.63 9.84 -5.50
N HIS A 187 6.28 9.06 -4.48
CA HIS A 187 5.03 8.32 -4.38
C HIS A 187 3.79 9.19 -4.62
N SER A 188 3.85 10.44 -4.15
CA SER A 188 2.79 11.43 -4.32
C SER A 188 2.50 11.75 -5.80
N ASP A 189 3.53 11.91 -6.64
CA ASP A 189 3.37 12.09 -8.09
C ASP A 189 2.98 10.79 -8.78
N HIS A 190 3.52 9.66 -8.32
CA HIS A 190 3.19 8.34 -8.85
C HIS A 190 1.71 8.01 -8.65
N HIS A 191 1.15 8.28 -7.48
CA HIS A 191 -0.28 8.12 -7.25
C HIS A 191 -1.15 9.06 -8.09
N ALA A 192 -0.67 10.28 -8.34
CA ALA A 192 -1.38 11.24 -9.18
C ALA A 192 -1.28 10.91 -10.69
N TYR A 193 -0.19 10.27 -11.12
CA TYR A 193 0.16 9.96 -12.50
C TYR A 193 0.89 8.60 -12.65
N PRO A 194 0.21 7.46 -12.41
CA PRO A 194 0.86 6.14 -12.26
C PRO A 194 1.49 5.57 -13.54
N THR A 195 1.13 6.10 -14.71
CA THR A 195 1.73 5.68 -15.98
C THR A 195 3.05 6.40 -16.28
N ARG A 196 3.44 7.41 -15.47
CA ARG A 196 4.68 8.15 -15.66
C ARG A 196 5.87 7.25 -15.33
N PRO A 197 6.91 7.17 -16.18
CA PRO A 197 8.11 6.40 -15.86
C PRO A 197 8.80 6.95 -14.61
N PHE A 198 9.34 6.07 -13.75
CA PHE A 198 9.96 6.43 -12.48
C PHE A 198 10.95 7.59 -12.63
N GLN A 199 11.83 7.52 -13.64
CA GLN A 199 12.86 8.52 -13.91
C GLN A 199 12.34 9.95 -14.18
N ALA A 200 11.05 10.08 -14.48
CA ALA A 200 10.39 11.34 -14.81
C ALA A 200 9.43 11.84 -13.72
N LEU A 201 9.29 11.13 -12.59
CA LEU A 201 8.45 11.57 -11.48
C LEU A 201 8.89 12.96 -11.00
N ARG A 202 7.98 13.81 -10.53
CA ARG A 202 8.25 15.20 -10.13
C ARG A 202 8.09 15.39 -8.62
N HIS A 203 8.69 16.46 -8.11
CA HIS A 203 8.45 16.95 -6.75
C HIS A 203 7.37 18.04 -6.79
N PHE A 204 6.53 18.10 -5.76
CA PHE A 204 5.49 19.11 -5.57
C PHE A 204 5.62 19.64 -4.14
N ASP A 205 5.75 20.95 -4.00
CA ASP A 205 5.93 21.63 -2.71
C ASP A 205 4.68 21.46 -1.82
N GLU A 206 3.53 21.16 -2.41
CA GLU A 206 2.25 20.96 -1.73
C GLU A 206 2.10 19.55 -1.12
N ALA A 207 2.98 18.61 -1.44
CA ALA A 207 2.92 17.25 -0.91
C ALA A 207 3.43 17.20 0.54
N PRO A 208 2.75 16.49 1.46
CA PRO A 208 3.20 16.36 2.83
C PRO A 208 4.49 15.53 2.88
N GLU A 209 5.49 15.94 3.67
CA GLU A 209 6.80 15.30 3.67
C GLU A 209 7.08 14.45 4.93
N LEU A 210 7.75 13.31 4.72
CA LEU A 210 8.33 12.53 5.81
C LEU A 210 9.52 13.27 6.44
N PRO A 211 9.77 13.10 7.75
CA PRO A 211 10.88 13.77 8.41
C PRO A 211 12.26 13.30 7.97
N SER A 212 12.35 12.13 7.32
CA SER A 212 13.61 11.54 6.88
C SER A 212 13.37 10.44 5.83
N GLY A 213 14.45 9.88 5.27
CA GLY A 213 14.44 8.80 4.27
C GLY A 213 13.71 7.53 4.74
N TYR A 214 13.08 6.78 3.83
CA TYR A 214 12.29 5.59 4.18
C TYR A 214 13.05 4.61 5.06
N ALA A 215 14.32 4.35 4.73
CA ALA A 215 15.19 3.47 5.51
C ALA A 215 15.26 3.87 7.00
N SER A 216 15.30 5.18 7.29
CA SER A 216 15.32 5.69 8.66
C SER A 216 13.94 5.68 9.34
N MET A 217 12.86 5.62 8.56
CA MET A 217 11.47 5.59 9.05
C MET A 217 10.98 4.17 9.36
N LEU A 218 11.65 3.12 8.85
CA LEU A 218 11.30 1.73 9.10
C LEU A 218 11.28 1.39 10.61
N LEU A 219 12.36 1.68 11.33
CA LEU A 219 12.44 1.38 12.77
C LEU A 219 11.41 2.18 13.60
N PRO A 220 11.26 3.50 13.41
CA PRO A 220 10.17 4.25 14.02
C PRO A 220 8.79 3.66 13.76
N ALA A 221 8.47 3.27 12.53
CA ALA A 221 7.17 2.72 12.16
C ALA A 221 6.82 1.40 12.90
N LEU A 222 7.84 0.60 13.25
CA LEU A 222 7.68 -0.63 14.03
C LEU A 222 7.51 -0.39 15.54
N ILE A 223 7.81 0.81 16.04
CA ILE A 223 7.73 1.18 17.47
C ILE A 223 6.59 2.19 17.63
N PRO A 224 5.36 1.78 18.02
CA PRO A 224 4.18 2.64 17.99
C PRO A 224 4.34 3.96 18.76
N SER A 225 5.00 3.96 19.91
CA SER A 225 5.23 5.17 20.71
C SER A 225 6.11 6.19 19.97
N LEU A 226 7.14 5.74 19.25
CA LEU A 226 8.02 6.59 18.45
C LEU A 226 7.29 7.07 17.19
N TRP A 227 6.60 6.17 16.50
CA TRP A 227 5.80 6.49 15.31
C TRP A 227 4.74 7.54 15.60
N PHE A 228 3.89 7.34 16.60
CA PHE A 228 2.79 8.26 16.94
C PHE A 228 3.30 9.60 17.44
N LYS A 229 4.44 9.63 18.15
CA LYS A 229 5.08 10.89 18.55
C LYS A 229 5.53 11.69 17.33
N MET A 230 5.99 11.01 16.28
CA MET A 230 6.52 11.63 15.08
C MET A 230 5.42 12.02 14.08
N MET A 231 4.52 11.11 13.75
CA MET A 231 3.60 11.29 12.63
C MET A 231 2.26 11.91 13.02
N ASP A 232 1.74 11.70 14.23
CA ASP A 232 0.43 12.25 14.61
C ASP A 232 0.39 13.78 14.47
N LYS A 233 1.45 14.46 14.92
CA LYS A 233 1.54 15.92 14.80
C LYS A 233 1.61 16.37 13.34
N ARG A 234 2.28 15.60 12.48
CA ARG A 234 2.38 15.91 11.04
C ARG A 234 1.03 15.78 10.36
N VAL A 235 0.26 14.74 10.68
CA VAL A 235 -1.13 14.59 10.19
C VAL A 235 -1.98 15.78 10.66
N PHE A 236 -1.88 16.15 11.93
CA PHE A 236 -2.60 17.31 12.48
C PHE A 236 -2.25 18.62 11.76
N ASP A 237 -0.96 18.88 11.56
CA ASP A 237 -0.46 20.08 10.89
C ASP A 237 -0.87 20.09 9.41
N HIS A 238 -0.82 18.94 8.72
CA HIS A 238 -1.26 18.78 7.33
C HIS A 238 -2.73 19.18 7.14
N TYR A 239 -3.60 18.75 8.05
CA TYR A 239 -5.03 19.12 8.04
C TYR A 239 -5.33 20.46 8.71
N LYS A 240 -4.30 21.29 8.98
CA LYS A 240 -4.43 22.62 9.61
C LYS A 240 -5.24 22.59 10.90
N GLY A 241 -5.11 21.50 11.65
CA GLY A 241 -5.79 21.25 12.92
C GLY A 241 -7.18 20.59 12.84
N ASP A 242 -7.76 20.38 11.65
CA ASP A 242 -9.06 19.71 11.51
C ASP A 242 -8.92 18.20 11.31
N LEU A 243 -8.79 17.46 12.42
CA LEU A 243 -8.68 16.00 12.41
C LEU A 243 -9.96 15.28 11.94
N ASN A 244 -11.08 15.98 11.74
CA ASN A 244 -12.26 15.36 11.13
C ASN A 244 -12.03 15.01 9.66
N LYS A 245 -11.04 15.65 9.02
CA LYS A 245 -10.64 15.37 7.63
C LYS A 245 -9.62 14.23 7.51
N ALA A 246 -9.08 13.73 8.61
CA ALA A 246 -8.05 12.70 8.62
C ALA A 246 -8.62 11.27 8.73
N ASN A 247 -7.89 10.29 8.21
CA ASN A 247 -8.24 8.87 8.37
C ASN A 247 -7.77 8.39 9.74
N ILE A 248 -8.69 8.27 10.70
CA ILE A 248 -8.34 7.98 12.11
C ILE A 248 -8.82 6.60 12.52
N SER A 249 -7.96 5.85 13.22
CA SER A 249 -8.32 4.54 13.77
C SER A 249 -9.50 4.69 14.74
N PRO A 250 -10.64 3.98 14.50
CA PRO A 250 -11.81 4.08 15.37
C PRO A 250 -11.48 3.77 16.84
N LYS A 251 -10.60 2.79 17.09
CA LYS A 251 -10.17 2.38 18.43
C LYS A 251 -9.48 3.49 19.22
N ARG A 252 -8.87 4.47 18.54
CA ARG A 252 -8.05 5.52 19.18
C ARG A 252 -8.55 6.93 18.88
N ARG A 253 -9.67 7.08 18.16
CA ARG A 253 -10.24 8.37 17.76
C ARG A 253 -10.46 9.30 18.94
N ALA A 254 -11.25 8.90 19.94
CA ALA A 254 -11.51 9.72 21.12
C ALA A 254 -10.23 10.16 21.85
N LYS A 255 -9.23 9.27 21.98
CA LYS A 255 -7.94 9.59 22.61
C LYS A 255 -7.14 10.60 21.79
N ILE A 256 -7.14 10.47 20.47
CA ILE A 256 -6.44 11.37 19.54
C ILE A 256 -7.10 12.76 19.53
N PHE A 257 -8.42 12.82 19.44
CA PHE A 257 -9.16 14.08 19.49
C PHE A 257 -8.91 14.81 20.82
N LYS A 258 -8.95 14.09 21.94
CA LYS A 258 -8.57 14.64 23.26
C LYS A 258 -7.11 15.11 23.31
N LYS A 259 -6.16 14.36 22.73
CA LYS A 259 -4.74 14.73 22.68
C LYS A 259 -4.50 16.06 21.95
N PHE A 260 -5.27 16.35 20.90
CA PHE A 260 -5.11 17.56 20.09
C PHE A 260 -6.14 18.66 20.37
N GLY A 261 -7.07 18.44 21.30
CA GLY A 261 -8.11 19.41 21.63
C GLY A 261 -9.11 19.67 20.50
N VAL A 262 -9.36 18.67 19.65
CA VAL A 262 -10.28 18.78 18.50
C VAL A 262 -11.65 18.22 18.88
N VAL A 263 -12.73 18.85 18.41
CA VAL A 263 -14.11 18.36 18.56
C VAL A 263 -14.40 17.29 17.50
N ASP A 264 -14.95 16.16 17.94
CA ASP A 264 -15.31 15.03 17.08
C ASP A 264 -16.72 15.20 16.51
N LYS A 265 -16.81 15.66 15.25
CA LYS A 265 -18.09 15.95 14.58
C LYS A 265 -18.97 14.71 14.38
N SER A 266 -18.41 13.50 14.40
CA SER A 266 -19.23 12.29 14.29
C SER A 266 -20.08 12.00 15.53
N LEU A 267 -19.75 12.63 16.67
CA LEU A 267 -20.52 12.51 17.90
C LEU A 267 -21.72 13.46 17.93
N GLU A 268 -21.66 14.57 17.18
CA GLU A 268 -22.75 15.56 17.07
C GLU A 268 -23.92 14.99 16.25
N SER A 269 -23.64 14.20 15.22
CA SER A 269 -24.68 13.55 14.39
C SER A 269 -25.47 12.46 15.12
N THR A 270 -24.92 11.86 16.17
CA THR A 270 -25.57 10.79 16.96
C THR A 270 -26.50 11.30 18.06
N SER A 271 -26.56 12.61 18.32
CA SER A 271 -27.42 13.23 19.34
C SER A 271 -28.75 13.77 18.82
N THR A 272 -29.06 13.54 17.53
CA THR A 272 -30.26 14.04 16.85
C THR A 272 -31.17 12.95 16.24
N GLU A 273 -30.94 11.68 16.60
CA GLU A 273 -31.86 10.56 16.31
C GLU A 273 -32.37 9.96 17.63
#